data_AF-A0A351SH51-F1
#
_entry.id   AF-A0A351SH51-F1
#
_cell.length_a   1.000
_cell.length_b   1.000
_cell.length_c   1.000
_cell.angle_alpha   90.00
_cell.angle_beta   90.00
_cell.angle_gamma   90.00
#
_symmetry.space_group_name_H-M   'P 1'
#
loop_
_entity.id
_entity.type
_entity.pdbx_description
1 polymer ?
#
loop_
_entity_poly.entity_id
_entity_poly.type
_entity_poly.pdbx_seq_one_letter_code
_entity_poly.pdbx_strand_id
1 'polypeptide(L)'
;LGDFGYTDWRLPNIKELASITELKCKDPSINKAIFPSTMPNQYWTSSVDYDTGNDNSKTRVITFGSGYDLNIDRFGTGSNYVRLVRTAPEE
;
A
#
# COMPACT_ATOMS: atom_id res chain seq x y z
N LEU A 1 19.70 -7.60 -7.85
CA LEU A 1 18.32 -7.39 -7.33
C LEU A 1 17.89 -5.99 -7.75
N GLY A 2 16.97 -5.89 -8.71
CA GLY A 2 16.13 -4.70 -8.90
C GLY A 2 16.70 -3.47 -9.62
N ASP A 3 17.39 -3.61 -10.75
CA ASP A 3 17.63 -2.46 -11.64
C ASP A 3 16.50 -2.40 -12.70
N PHE A 4 15.33 -1.88 -12.32
CA PHE A 4 14.29 -1.50 -13.28
C PHE A 4 14.63 -0.16 -13.98
N GLY A 5 15.92 0.14 -14.15
CA GLY A 5 16.45 1.40 -14.68
C GLY A 5 16.36 2.60 -13.74
N TYR A 6 15.92 2.41 -12.49
CA TYR A 6 15.72 3.48 -11.52
C TYR A 6 16.11 3.04 -10.11
N THR A 7 16.73 3.95 -9.35
CA THR A 7 17.27 3.70 -8.00
C THR A 7 16.43 4.32 -6.88
N ASP A 8 15.36 5.03 -7.21
CA ASP A 8 14.52 5.82 -6.29
C ASP A 8 13.22 5.11 -5.89
N TRP A 9 13.12 3.81 -6.13
CA TRP A 9 11.99 3.01 -5.68
C TRP A 9 11.91 2.95 -4.15
N ARG A 10 10.71 3.21 -3.63
CA ARG A 10 10.42 3.17 -2.19
C ARG A 10 9.07 2.52 -1.91
N LEU A 11 8.86 2.17 -0.64
CA LEU A 11 7.55 1.78 -0.14
C LEU A 11 6.61 3.01 -0.16
N PRO A 12 5.33 2.84 -0.57
CA PRO A 12 4.37 3.92 -0.58
C PRO A 12 3.93 4.27 0.83
N ASN A 13 3.56 5.53 1.06
CA ASN A 13 2.81 5.91 2.25
C ASN A 13 1.31 5.59 2.06
N ILE A 14 0.55 5.67 3.14
CA ILE A 14 -0.88 5.33 3.14
C ILE A 14 -1.72 6.18 2.19
N LYS A 15 -1.39 7.48 2.05
CA LYS A 15 -2.12 8.41 1.18
C LYS A 15 -1.89 8.10 -0.29
N GLU A 16 -0.69 7.66 -0.66
CA GLU A 16 -0.36 7.26 -2.02
C GLU A 16 -1.19 6.05 -2.45
N LEU A 17 -1.25 5.00 -1.63
CA LEU A 17 -2.12 3.85 -1.95
C LEU A 17 -3.61 4.21 -1.89
N ALA A 18 -4.02 5.04 -0.93
CA ALA A 18 -5.42 5.49 -0.85
C ALA A 18 -5.85 6.29 -2.09
N SER A 19 -4.94 7.06 -2.69
CA SER A 19 -5.24 7.87 -3.89
C SER A 19 -5.58 7.05 -5.14
N ILE A 20 -5.15 5.77 -5.17
CA ILE A 20 -5.42 4.84 -6.29
C ILE A 20 -6.52 3.82 -5.96
N THR A 21 -7.11 3.91 -4.76
CA THR A 21 -8.25 3.08 -4.36
C THR A 21 -9.52 3.56 -5.06
N GLU A 22 -10.27 2.63 -5.65
CA GLU A 22 -11.58 2.90 -6.24
C GLU A 22 -12.68 2.47 -5.26
N LEU A 23 -13.35 3.44 -4.64
CA LEU A 23 -14.36 3.19 -3.60
C LEU A 23 -15.76 2.89 -4.14
N LYS A 24 -16.00 3.06 -5.45
CA LYS A 24 -17.27 2.67 -6.09
C LYS A 24 -17.40 1.16 -6.30
N CYS A 25 -16.29 0.42 -6.21
CA CYS A 25 -16.24 -1.01 -6.46
C CYS A 25 -15.62 -1.75 -5.27
N LYS A 26 -15.97 -3.03 -5.15
CA LYS A 26 -15.40 -3.98 -4.19
C LYS A 26 -14.95 -5.22 -4.94
N ASP A 27 -13.81 -5.79 -4.56
CA ASP A 27 -13.22 -7.00 -5.11
C ASP A 27 -13.10 -6.99 -6.65
N PRO A 28 -12.27 -6.11 -7.24
CA PRO A 28 -11.29 -5.23 -6.59
C PRO A 28 -11.74 -3.76 -6.45
N SER A 29 -11.37 -3.12 -5.35
CA SER A 29 -11.44 -1.67 -5.11
C SER A 29 -10.25 -0.93 -5.71
N ILE A 30 -9.96 -1.18 -6.99
CA ILE A 30 -8.93 -0.48 -7.77
C ILE A 30 -9.25 -0.58 -9.27
N ASN A 31 -8.86 0.43 -10.05
CA ASN A 31 -9.00 0.40 -11.51
C ASN A 31 -8.04 -0.64 -12.12
N LYS A 32 -8.58 -1.79 -12.53
CA LYS A 32 -7.82 -2.89 -13.15
C LYS A 32 -7.37 -2.62 -14.58
N ALA A 33 -7.96 -1.65 -15.28
CA ALA A 33 -7.47 -1.24 -16.60
C ALA A 33 -6.12 -0.51 -16.49
N ILE A 34 -5.92 0.27 -15.42
CA ILE A 34 -4.65 0.98 -15.16
C ILE A 34 -3.68 0.11 -14.35
N PHE A 35 -4.19 -0.67 -13.39
CA PHE A 35 -3.38 -1.48 -12.47
C PHE A 35 -3.71 -2.98 -12.57
N PRO A 36 -3.47 -3.64 -13.72
CA PRO A 36 -3.92 -5.00 -13.97
C PRO A 36 -3.29 -6.03 -13.05
N SER A 37 -2.06 -5.81 -12.57
CA SER A 37 -1.35 -6.73 -11.67
C SER A 37 -1.72 -6.59 -10.19
N THR A 38 -2.62 -5.67 -9.82
CA THR A 38 -3.04 -5.55 -8.41
C THR A 38 -3.99 -6.68 -8.03
N MET A 39 -3.58 -7.49 -7.06
CA MET A 39 -4.44 -8.45 -6.36
C MET A 39 -5.36 -7.74 -5.36
N PRO A 40 -6.63 -8.15 -5.20
CA PRO A 40 -7.57 -7.60 -4.21
C PRO A 40 -7.21 -8.07 -2.78
N ASN A 41 -6.07 -7.62 -2.26
CA ASN A 41 -5.54 -8.03 -0.96
C ASN A 41 -4.87 -6.84 -0.25
N GLN A 42 -4.25 -7.07 0.91
CA GLN A 42 -3.56 -6.09 1.73
C GLN A 42 -2.20 -5.72 1.15
N TYR A 43 -1.87 -4.42 1.17
CA TYR A 43 -0.60 -3.87 0.71
C TYR A 43 0.07 -3.06 1.80
N TRP A 44 1.35 -3.35 2.02
CA TRP A 44 2.21 -2.64 2.96
C TRP A 44 2.34 -1.16 2.60
N THR A 45 2.40 -0.33 3.64
CA THR A 45 2.76 1.08 3.53
C THR A 45 3.88 1.42 4.49
N SER A 46 4.59 2.52 4.23
CA SER A 46 5.59 3.09 5.14
C SER A 46 4.98 3.86 6.30
N SER A 47 3.65 4.00 6.34
CA SER A 47 2.96 4.72 7.39
C SER A 47 2.81 3.86 8.65
N VAL A 48 3.24 4.43 9.76
CA VAL A 48 2.98 3.87 11.10
C VAL A 48 1.63 4.37 11.61
N ASP A 49 1.07 3.64 12.56
CA ASP A 49 -0.07 4.13 13.33
C ASP A 49 0.44 4.64 14.68
N TYR A 50 0.13 5.89 15.02
CA TYR A 50 0.58 6.54 16.26
C TYR A 50 -0.47 6.46 17.38
N ASP A 51 -1.66 5.91 17.12
CA ASP A 51 -2.80 5.96 18.03
C ASP A 51 -2.71 4.95 19.20
N THR A 52 -1.67 4.12 19.24
CA THR A 52 -1.54 3.02 20.23
C THR A 52 -0.67 3.32 21.45
N GLY A 53 -0.28 4.57 21.67
CA GLY A 53 0.42 4.99 22.89
C GLY A 53 1.79 4.32 23.06
N ASN A 54 2.83 4.87 22.42
CA ASN A 54 4.22 4.37 22.42
C ASN A 54 4.43 2.89 21.97
N ASP A 55 3.36 2.16 21.67
CA ASP A 55 3.44 0.81 21.15
C ASP A 55 3.61 0.83 19.62
N ASN A 56 4.84 0.70 19.15
CA ASN A 56 5.16 0.62 17.72
C ASN A 56 4.81 -0.76 17.10
N SER A 57 3.91 -1.54 17.72
CA SER A 57 3.48 -2.85 17.24
C SER A 57 2.52 -2.78 16.06
N LYS A 58 1.87 -1.63 15.80
CA LYS A 58 0.90 -1.46 14.71
C LYS A 58 1.45 -0.69 13.51
N THR A 59 0.89 -0.96 12.35
CA THR A 59 1.20 -0.27 11.09
C THR A 59 0.00 -0.33 10.15
N ARG A 60 0.02 0.50 9.10
CA ARG A 60 -1.13 0.72 8.23
C ARG A 60 -0.99 0.02 6.89
N VAL A 61 -2.09 -0.54 6.41
CA VAL A 61 -2.19 -1.17 5.08
C VAL A 61 -3.45 -0.69 4.36
N ILE A 62 -3.41 -0.67 3.02
CA ILE A 62 -4.62 -0.60 2.20
C ILE A 62 -4.99 -1.99 1.74
N THR A 63 -6.27 -2.36 1.82
CA THR A 63 -6.79 -3.56 1.14
C THR A 63 -7.49 -3.16 -0.15
N PHE A 64 -6.99 -3.65 -1.29
CA PHE A 64 -7.65 -3.42 -2.58
C PHE A 64 -8.82 -4.40 -2.83
N GLY A 65 -9.17 -5.25 -1.86
CA GLY A 65 -10.43 -5.99 -1.88
C GLY A 65 -11.62 -5.12 -1.48
N SER A 66 -11.47 -4.29 -0.43
CA SER A 66 -12.55 -3.43 0.07
C SER A 66 -12.29 -1.93 0.03
N GLY A 67 -11.09 -1.52 -0.34
CA GLY A 67 -10.65 -0.13 -0.34
C GLY A 67 -10.39 0.45 1.05
N TYR A 68 -10.30 -0.41 2.08
CA TYR A 68 -10.11 0.04 3.46
C TYR A 68 -8.66 0.23 3.85
N ASP A 69 -8.50 1.17 4.76
CA ASP A 69 -7.30 1.42 5.53
C ASP A 69 -7.39 0.67 6.86
N LEU A 70 -6.42 -0.19 7.13
CA LEU A 70 -6.43 -1.08 8.28
C LEU A 70 -5.15 -0.94 9.09
N ASN A 71 -5.28 -1.04 10.41
CA ASN A 71 -4.17 -1.22 11.33
C ASN A 71 -3.92 -2.71 11.56
N ILE A 72 -2.70 -3.16 11.32
CA ILE A 72 -2.28 -4.55 11.51
C ILE A 72 -1.04 -4.64 12.40
N ASP A 73 -0.77 -5.84 12.93
CA ASP A 73 0.49 -6.12 13.62
C ASP A 73 1.66 -6.05 12.65
N ARG A 74 2.60 -5.13 12.93
CA ARG A 74 3.83 -4.91 12.17
C ARG A 74 4.70 -6.17 12.13
N PHE A 75 4.73 -6.91 13.23
CA PHE A 75 5.51 -8.14 13.40
C PHE A 75 4.65 -9.40 13.21
N GLY A 76 3.44 -9.26 12.64
CA GLY A 76 2.57 -10.38 12.34
C GLY A 76 3.16 -11.30 11.27
N THR A 77 2.73 -12.56 11.26
CA THR A 77 3.18 -13.59 10.31
C THR A 77 2.41 -13.58 8.97
N GLY A 78 1.51 -12.61 8.79
CA GLY A 78 0.72 -12.46 7.57
C GLY A 78 1.57 -12.05 6.36
N SER A 79 1.21 -12.56 5.17
CA SER A 79 1.82 -12.15 3.90
C SER A 79 1.02 -11.02 3.27
N ASN A 80 1.54 -9.79 3.30
CA ASN A 80 0.97 -8.66 2.56
C ASN A 80 1.80 -8.35 1.31
N TYR A 81 1.16 -7.76 0.31
CA TYR A 81 1.79 -7.38 -0.95
C TYR A 81 2.55 -6.06 -0.82
N VAL A 82 3.47 -5.80 -1.75
CA VAL A 82 4.16 -4.52 -1.88
C VAL A 82 3.94 -3.98 -3.29
N ARG A 83 3.59 -2.70 -3.38
CA ARG A 83 3.56 -1.93 -4.64
C ARG A 83 4.55 -0.79 -4.48
N LEU A 84 5.73 -0.90 -5.10
CA LEU A 84 6.73 0.16 -5.03
C LEU A 84 6.26 1.40 -5.78
N VAL A 85 6.62 2.56 -5.25
CA VAL A 85 6.39 3.87 -5.87
C VAL A 85 7.71 4.59 -6.03
N ARG A 86 7.73 5.58 -6.91
CA ARG A 86 8.86 6.46 -7.16
C ARG A 86 8.35 7.87 -7.46
N THR A 87 9.23 8.85 -7.38
CA THR A 87 8.89 10.22 -7.72
C THR A 87 9.04 10.40 -9.23
N ALA A 88 8.09 11.11 -9.86
CA ALA A 88 8.23 11.47 -11.27
C ALA A 88 9.40 12.46 -11.44
N PRO A 89 10.19 12.37 -12.53
CA PRO A 89 11.16 13.41 -12.86
C PRO A 89 10.46 14.78 -13.00
N GLU A 90 11.13 15.86 -12.60
CA GLU A 90 10.68 17.21 -12.95
C GLU A 90 10.77 17.39 -14.48
N GLU A 91 9.79 18.06 -15.09
CA GLU A 91 9.75 18.38 -16.53
C GLU A 91 10.67 19.54 -16.90
#